data_AF-A0A4Q1FT15-F1
#
_entry.id   AF-A0A4Q1FT15-F1
#
_cell.length_a   1.000
_cell.length_b   1.000
_cell.length_c   1.000
_cell.angle_alpha   90.00
_cell.angle_beta   90.00
_cell.angle_gamma   90.00
#
_symmetry.space_group_name_H-M   'P 1'
#
loop_
_entity.id
_entity.type
_entity.pdbx_description
1 polymer ?
#
loop_
_entity_poly.entity_id
_entity_poly.type
_entity_poly.pdbx_seq_one_letter_code
_entity_poly.pdbx_strand_id
1 'polypeptide(L)'
;MKKLISHFKFRFSQSFRILNLNPKVSIPVLFVLGALVAVKLPEHYYYPVLFFILTGLFHGERKDIPFLKKVFVQSWRWVILLETTIMYTVLLLGNINYKIEKTGLIFYLLIIVLAFIPPRTKPWLNLGWDFIPNSLFEWKGFLRKNSWKVILGFIIVMFSSYHLITLILVGTFVLDVISPVYQPHESKETLEMYFKKYTLKEKIRKNTLFFNILLLPVCCSFLILHPYESLYILYYLAFMNMYLLLILIRKYKNYNHKNKESDYNMGVYFEYFLCSMTIIPALFLLTSGMKEANQNIKTYVGN
;
A
#
# COMPACT_ATOMS: atom_id res chain seq x y z
N MET A 1 -6.86 34.04 15.97
CA MET A 1 -8.02 33.55 15.19
C MET A 1 -7.79 33.58 13.67
N LYS A 2 -7.48 34.73 13.03
CA LYS A 2 -7.25 34.84 11.57
C LYS A 2 -6.25 33.80 11.01
N LYS A 3 -5.08 33.64 11.64
CA LYS A 3 -4.07 32.63 11.25
C LYS A 3 -4.59 31.19 11.27
N LEU A 4 -5.41 30.85 12.27
CA LEU A 4 -6.01 29.52 12.42
C LEU A 4 -7.02 29.24 11.29
N ILE A 5 -7.90 30.22 11.00
CA ILE A 5 -8.88 30.13 9.92
C ILE A 5 -8.17 29.98 8.56
N SER A 6 -7.15 30.79 8.30
CA SER A 6 -6.34 30.67 7.07
C SER A 6 -5.68 29.31 6.93
N HIS A 7 -5.17 28.74 8.03
CA HIS A 7 -4.58 27.40 8.06
C HIS A 7 -5.61 26.31 7.71
N PHE A 8 -6.80 26.34 8.32
CA PHE A 8 -7.85 25.37 7.99
C PHE A 8 -8.37 25.52 6.56
N LYS A 9 -8.53 26.74 6.05
CA LYS A 9 -8.88 26.99 4.64
C LYS A 9 -7.82 26.41 3.69
N PHE A 10 -6.54 26.59 4.02
CA PHE A 10 -5.44 25.98 3.28
C PHE A 10 -5.52 24.45 3.31
N ARG A 11 -5.69 23.83 4.48
CA ARG A 11 -5.80 22.36 4.63
C ARG A 11 -6.96 21.79 3.84
N PHE A 12 -8.13 22.42 3.92
CA PHE A 12 -9.31 22.03 3.14
C PHE A 12 -9.04 22.09 1.63
N SER A 13 -8.44 23.19 1.15
CA SER A 13 -8.05 23.33 -0.25
C SER A 13 -7.03 22.28 -0.69
N GLN A 14 -6.07 21.91 0.17
CA GLN A 14 -5.12 20.83 -0.13
C GLN A 14 -5.81 19.47 -0.26
N SER A 15 -6.81 19.16 0.58
CA SER A 15 -7.57 17.91 0.45
C SER A 15 -8.25 17.80 -0.92
N PHE A 16 -8.92 18.86 -1.38
CA PHE A 16 -9.52 18.89 -2.72
C PHE A 16 -8.47 18.85 -3.83
N ARG A 17 -7.34 19.50 -3.64
CA ARG A 17 -6.22 19.46 -4.60
C ARG A 17 -5.67 18.05 -4.76
N ILE A 18 -5.52 17.28 -3.67
CA ILE A 18 -5.09 15.88 -3.73
C ILE A 18 -6.14 15.04 -4.45
N LEU A 19 -7.43 15.27 -4.15
CA LEU A 19 -8.52 14.57 -4.81
C LEU A 19 -8.54 14.80 -6.33
N ASN A 20 -8.24 16.02 -6.76
CA ASN A 20 -8.30 16.44 -8.16
C ASN A 20 -7.01 16.18 -8.96
N LEU A 21 -5.84 16.39 -8.35
CA LEU A 21 -4.55 16.37 -9.06
C LEU A 21 -3.78 15.04 -8.95
N ASN A 22 -4.17 14.13 -8.06
CA ASN A 22 -3.53 12.82 -7.92
C ASN A 22 -4.55 11.68 -7.94
N PRO A 23 -5.13 11.38 -9.13
CA PRO A 23 -6.16 10.33 -9.28
C PRO A 23 -5.70 8.96 -8.78
N LYS A 24 -4.39 8.68 -8.81
CA LYS A 24 -3.81 7.41 -8.33
C LYS A 24 -4.02 7.21 -6.82
N VAL A 25 -4.06 8.29 -6.04
CA VAL A 25 -4.23 8.24 -4.58
C VAL A 25 -5.68 8.56 -4.20
N SER A 26 -6.33 9.47 -4.93
CA SER A 26 -7.65 9.95 -4.56
C SER A 26 -8.76 8.93 -4.72
N ILE A 27 -8.76 8.16 -5.82
CA ILE A 27 -9.81 7.18 -6.10
C ILE A 27 -9.82 6.05 -5.05
N PRO A 28 -8.69 5.38 -4.72
CA PRO A 28 -8.67 4.40 -3.64
C PRO A 28 -9.11 4.96 -2.29
N VAL A 29 -8.68 6.18 -1.95
CA VAL A 29 -9.07 6.83 -0.69
C VAL A 29 -10.58 7.09 -0.66
N LEU A 30 -11.19 7.51 -1.76
CA LEU A 30 -12.64 7.70 -1.85
C LEU A 30 -13.40 6.39 -1.71
N PHE A 31 -12.94 5.29 -2.32
CA PHE A 31 -13.56 3.97 -2.14
C PHE A 31 -13.46 3.49 -0.70
N VAL A 32 -12.30 3.62 -0.06
CA VAL A 32 -12.12 3.25 1.35
C VAL A 32 -13.01 4.10 2.24
N LEU A 33 -13.05 5.43 2.05
CA LEU A 33 -13.94 6.31 2.82
C LEU A 33 -15.41 5.99 2.58
N GLY A 34 -15.82 5.73 1.34
CA GLY A 34 -17.19 5.33 1.01
C GLY A 34 -17.59 4.01 1.68
N ALA A 35 -16.71 3.02 1.65
CA ALA A 35 -16.91 1.76 2.36
C ALA A 35 -16.99 1.98 3.88
N LEU A 36 -16.08 2.77 4.46
CA LEU A 36 -16.07 3.11 5.88
C LEU A 36 -17.34 3.87 6.31
N VAL A 37 -17.99 4.60 5.42
CA VAL A 37 -19.27 5.29 5.69
C VAL A 37 -20.44 4.31 5.63
N ALA A 38 -20.47 3.40 4.65
CA ALA A 38 -21.63 2.57 4.34
C ALA A 38 -21.67 1.22 5.10
N VAL A 39 -20.52 0.66 5.45
CA VAL A 39 -20.44 -0.68 6.07
C VAL A 39 -21.02 -0.66 7.47
N LYS A 40 -21.91 -1.61 7.75
CA LYS A 40 -22.48 -1.86 9.08
C LYS A 40 -21.62 -2.87 9.83
N LEU A 41 -20.98 -2.44 10.91
CA LEU A 41 -20.28 -3.29 11.86
C LEU A 41 -21.26 -3.98 12.82
N PRO A 42 -20.89 -5.13 13.41
CA PRO A 42 -21.77 -5.91 14.28
C PRO A 42 -22.28 -5.12 15.48
N GLU A 43 -21.40 -4.30 16.06
CA GLU A 43 -21.67 -3.49 17.24
C GLU A 43 -21.17 -2.06 17.04
N HIS A 44 -21.83 -1.11 17.69
CA HIS A 44 -21.50 0.31 17.54
C HIS A 44 -20.10 0.66 18.08
N TYR A 45 -19.61 -0.04 19.11
CA TYR A 45 -18.29 0.22 19.72
C TYR A 45 -17.09 -0.04 18.81
N TYR A 46 -17.27 -0.74 17.69
CA TYR A 46 -16.20 -0.95 16.72
C TYR A 46 -15.89 0.31 15.89
N TYR A 47 -16.87 1.18 15.61
CA TYR A 47 -16.62 2.39 14.79
C TYR A 47 -15.65 3.37 15.49
N PRO A 48 -15.86 3.73 16.77
CA PRO A 48 -14.92 4.57 17.50
C PRO A 48 -13.48 4.06 17.49
N VAL A 49 -13.29 2.75 17.64
CA VAL A 49 -11.98 2.10 17.62
C VAL A 49 -11.35 2.21 16.24
N LEU A 50 -12.09 1.82 15.19
CA LEU A 50 -11.61 1.83 13.81
C LEU A 50 -11.20 3.24 13.36
N PHE A 51 -12.05 4.24 13.61
CA PHE A 51 -11.77 5.62 13.22
C PHE A 51 -10.65 6.26 14.07
N PHE A 52 -10.48 5.81 15.31
CA PHE A 52 -9.34 6.23 16.13
C PHE A 52 -8.03 5.67 15.57
N ILE A 53 -8.00 4.40 15.14
CA ILE A 53 -6.82 3.80 14.50
C ILE A 53 -6.45 4.60 13.24
N LEU A 54 -7.43 4.91 12.37
CA LEU A 54 -7.19 5.73 11.17
C LEU A 54 -6.66 7.13 11.53
N THR A 55 -7.23 7.74 12.56
CA THR A 55 -6.79 9.05 13.06
C THR A 55 -5.36 8.99 13.61
N GLY A 56 -5.03 7.93 14.34
CA GLY A 56 -3.71 7.64 14.86
C GLY A 56 -2.66 7.45 13.77
N LEU A 57 -2.99 6.70 12.71
CA LEU A 57 -2.12 6.51 11.56
C LEU A 57 -1.83 7.83 10.84
N PHE A 58 -2.85 8.66 10.63
CA PHE A 58 -2.67 9.99 10.04
C PHE A 58 -1.78 10.87 10.90
N HIS A 59 -2.00 10.90 12.23
CA HIS A 59 -1.16 11.64 13.16
C HIS A 59 0.29 11.16 13.14
N GLY A 60 0.51 9.84 13.12
CA GLY A 60 1.85 9.23 13.12
C GLY A 60 2.69 9.57 11.88
N GLU A 61 2.06 9.74 10.71
CA GLU A 61 2.73 10.02 9.43
C GLU A 61 2.87 11.53 9.13
N ARG A 62 2.53 12.41 10.07
CA ARG A 62 2.61 13.87 9.89
C ARG A 62 4.05 14.36 9.67
N LYS A 63 4.26 15.04 8.53
CA LYS A 63 5.54 15.68 8.17
C LYS A 63 5.53 17.21 8.33
N ASP A 64 4.38 17.80 8.65
CA ASP A 64 4.13 19.23 8.67
C ASP A 64 4.41 19.90 10.03
N ILE A 65 4.89 19.15 11.01
CA ILE A 65 5.14 19.63 12.37
C ILE A 65 6.22 20.69 12.44
N PRO A 66 7.36 20.58 11.72
CA PRO A 66 8.33 21.66 11.69
C PRO A 66 7.71 22.98 11.19
N PHE A 67 6.77 22.90 10.22
CA PHE A 67 6.02 24.05 9.75
C PHE A 67 5.07 24.58 10.82
N LEU A 68 4.29 23.72 11.48
CA LEU A 68 3.38 24.12 12.55
C LEU A 68 4.11 24.77 13.73
N LYS A 69 5.28 24.25 14.12
CA LYS A 69 6.13 24.85 15.16
C LYS A 69 6.63 26.24 14.78
N LYS A 70 6.85 26.51 13.49
CA LYS A 70 7.25 27.84 13.00
C LYS A 70 6.08 28.82 12.96
N VAL A 71 4.89 28.37 12.54
CA VAL A 71 3.71 29.25 12.36
C VAL A 71 2.95 29.48 13.68
N PHE A 72 2.86 28.44 14.52
CA PHE A 72 2.10 28.40 15.77
C PHE A 72 3.02 28.04 16.95
N VAL A 73 4.01 28.87 17.22
CA VAL A 73 5.13 28.61 18.16
C VAL A 73 4.69 27.96 19.49
N GLN A 74 3.71 28.56 20.18
CA GLN A 74 3.23 28.05 21.48
C GLN A 74 1.99 27.16 21.37
N SER A 75 1.22 27.26 20.28
CA SER A 75 -0.10 26.64 20.14
C SER A 75 -0.16 25.52 19.11
N TRP A 76 0.96 25.10 18.51
CA TRP A 76 0.98 24.06 17.48
C TRP A 76 0.33 22.75 17.92
N ARG A 77 0.48 22.35 19.19
CA ARG A 77 -0.18 21.15 19.75
C ARG A 77 -1.70 21.27 19.75
N TRP A 78 -2.23 22.45 20.07
CA TRP A 78 -3.66 22.73 20.00
C TRP A 78 -4.18 22.68 18.56
N VAL A 79 -3.38 23.13 17.59
CA VAL A 79 -3.74 23.00 16.17
C VAL A 79 -3.79 21.53 15.75
N ILE A 80 -2.82 20.72 16.18
CA ILE A 80 -2.83 19.27 15.93
C ILE A 80 -4.06 18.63 16.56
N LEU A 81 -4.33 18.91 17.84
CA LEU A 81 -5.48 18.38 18.55
C LEU A 81 -6.78 18.72 17.82
N LEU A 82 -6.95 19.98 17.43
CA LEU A 82 -8.14 20.45 16.73
C LEU A 82 -8.31 19.72 15.38
N GLU A 83 -7.24 19.58 14.59
CA GLU A 83 -7.28 18.82 13.34
C GLU A 83 -7.64 17.34 13.55
N THR A 84 -7.01 16.67 14.52
CA THR A 84 -7.29 15.25 14.80
C THR A 84 -8.70 15.05 15.33
N THR A 85 -9.20 15.95 16.18
CA THR A 85 -10.57 15.93 16.68
C THR A 85 -11.56 16.14 15.53
N ILE A 86 -11.38 17.16 14.69
CA ILE A 86 -12.26 17.39 13.51
C ILE A 86 -12.30 16.14 12.63
N MET A 87 -11.13 15.57 12.32
CA MET A 87 -11.06 14.40 11.45
C MET A 87 -11.79 13.20 12.06
N TYR A 88 -11.59 12.93 13.35
CA TYR A 88 -12.29 11.86 14.06
C TYR A 88 -13.81 12.10 14.13
N THR A 89 -14.23 13.33 14.40
CA THR A 89 -15.65 13.72 14.42
C THR A 89 -16.30 13.54 13.05
N VAL A 90 -15.62 13.95 11.98
CA VAL A 90 -16.12 13.78 10.59
C VAL A 90 -16.26 12.30 10.25
N LEU A 91 -15.31 11.44 10.65
CA LEU A 91 -15.41 10.00 10.42
C LEU A 91 -16.58 9.37 11.20
N LEU A 92 -16.75 9.72 12.48
CA LEU A 92 -17.85 9.21 13.31
C LEU A 92 -19.22 9.66 12.80
N LEU A 93 -19.41 10.96 12.62
CA LEU A 93 -20.70 11.53 12.22
C LEU A 93 -21.00 11.31 10.74
N GLY A 94 -19.97 11.09 9.92
CA GLY A 94 -20.12 10.76 8.52
C GLY A 94 -20.58 9.32 8.28
N ASN A 95 -20.42 8.41 9.25
CA ASN A 95 -20.87 7.03 9.11
C ASN A 95 -22.39 6.92 9.37
N ILE A 96 -23.14 6.36 8.42
CA ILE A 96 -24.61 6.29 8.47
C ILE A 96 -25.14 5.31 9.52
N ASN A 97 -24.30 4.37 9.98
CA ASN A 97 -24.66 3.29 10.90
C ASN A 97 -24.23 3.56 12.34
N TYR A 98 -23.44 4.62 12.58
CA TYR A 98 -22.92 4.93 13.91
C TYR A 98 -24.00 5.59 14.79
N LYS A 99 -24.06 5.16 16.05
CA LYS A 99 -24.88 5.79 17.10
C LYS A 99 -23.98 6.28 18.21
N ILE A 100 -24.26 7.47 18.74
CA ILE A 100 -23.45 8.08 19.79
C ILE A 100 -23.48 7.20 21.04
N GLU A 101 -22.30 6.90 21.57
CA GLU A 101 -22.11 6.00 22.71
C GLU A 101 -20.84 6.37 23.50
N LYS A 102 -20.70 5.77 24.69
CA LYS A 102 -19.65 6.11 25.67
C LYS A 102 -18.23 5.84 25.17
N THR A 103 -18.03 4.81 24.36
CA THR A 103 -16.73 4.46 23.76
C THR A 103 -16.19 5.59 22.88
N GLY A 104 -17.05 6.26 22.10
CA GLY A 104 -16.69 7.44 21.33
C GLY A 104 -16.09 8.56 22.18
N LEU A 105 -16.69 8.82 23.35
CA LEU A 105 -16.18 9.82 24.31
C LEU A 105 -14.81 9.44 24.87
N ILE A 106 -14.59 8.15 25.19
CA ILE A 106 -13.29 7.66 25.66
C ILE A 106 -12.20 7.91 24.61
N PHE A 107 -12.50 7.70 23.32
CA PHE A 107 -11.52 7.95 22.26
C PHE A 107 -11.22 9.44 22.04
N TYR A 108 -12.14 10.37 22.32
CA TYR A 108 -11.79 11.79 22.37
C TYR A 108 -10.75 12.11 23.46
N LEU A 109 -10.82 11.45 24.62
CA LEU A 109 -9.78 11.57 25.66
C LEU A 109 -8.45 11.01 25.17
N LEU A 110 -8.47 9.87 24.47
CA LEU A 110 -7.25 9.28 23.88
C LEU A 110 -6.66 10.17 22.78
N ILE A 111 -7.47 10.90 22.00
CA ILE A 111 -6.99 11.88 21.02
C ILE A 111 -6.24 13.03 21.70
N ILE A 112 -6.70 13.48 22.86
CA ILE A 112 -5.97 14.48 23.66
C ILE A 112 -4.57 13.96 23.97
N VAL A 113 -4.45 12.72 24.47
CA VAL A 113 -3.15 12.09 24.76
C VAL A 113 -2.30 11.98 23.49
N LEU A 114 -2.90 11.56 22.37
CA LEU A 114 -2.23 11.39 21.09
C LEU A 114 -1.58 12.70 20.59
N ALA A 115 -2.23 13.85 20.78
CA ALA A 115 -1.69 15.14 20.37
C ALA A 115 -0.37 15.52 21.08
N PHE A 116 -0.10 14.95 22.26
CA PHE A 116 1.17 15.14 22.98
C PHE A 116 2.27 14.19 22.55
N ILE A 117 1.93 13.09 21.85
CA ILE A 117 2.91 12.16 21.30
C ILE A 117 3.46 12.78 20.01
N PRO A 118 4.76 13.14 19.97
CA PRO A 118 5.34 13.70 18.76
C PRO A 118 5.32 12.63 17.64
N PRO A 119 4.79 12.96 16.45
CA PRO A 119 4.91 12.14 15.26
C PRO A 119 6.36 11.87 14.91
N ARG A 120 6.58 10.71 14.29
CA ARG A 120 7.91 10.16 14.13
C ARG A 120 8.62 10.81 12.96
N THR A 121 9.85 11.25 13.20
CA THR A 121 10.75 11.78 12.15
C THR A 121 11.63 10.70 11.51
N LYS A 122 11.72 9.52 12.15
CA LYS A 122 12.48 8.35 11.70
C LYS A 122 11.54 7.15 11.54
N PRO A 123 11.84 6.21 10.61
CA PRO A 123 11.06 4.97 10.48
C PRO A 123 11.07 4.18 11.79
N TRP A 124 9.94 3.56 12.14
CA TRP A 124 9.76 2.88 13.42
C TRP A 124 10.68 1.66 13.59
N LEU A 125 10.86 0.91 12.51
CA LEU A 125 11.70 -0.27 12.42
C LEU A 125 12.48 -0.16 11.11
N ASN A 126 13.80 -0.27 11.18
CA ASN A 126 14.68 -0.37 10.02
C ASN A 126 15.41 -1.71 10.11
N LEU A 127 14.79 -2.74 9.57
CA LEU A 127 15.38 -4.08 9.56
C LEU A 127 16.32 -4.21 8.36
N GLY A 128 17.46 -4.88 8.55
CA GLY A 128 18.43 -5.11 7.47
C GLY A 128 17.92 -6.06 6.38
N TRP A 129 16.96 -6.95 6.69
CA TRP A 129 16.45 -7.98 5.78
C TRP A 129 17.58 -8.79 5.11
N ASP A 130 18.63 -9.11 5.86
CA ASP A 130 19.85 -9.70 5.29
C ASP A 130 19.69 -11.14 4.82
N PHE A 131 18.64 -11.82 5.28
CA PHE A 131 18.23 -13.14 4.77
C PHE A 131 17.75 -13.10 3.31
N ILE A 132 17.35 -11.93 2.79
CA ILE A 132 16.91 -11.79 1.40
C ILE A 132 18.16 -11.70 0.51
N PRO A 133 18.29 -12.60 -0.48
CA PRO A 133 19.45 -12.63 -1.36
C PRO A 133 19.52 -11.36 -2.20
N ASN A 134 20.74 -10.89 -2.48
CA ASN A 134 20.96 -9.67 -3.26
C ASN A 134 20.44 -9.78 -4.72
N SER A 135 20.15 -10.98 -5.21
CA SER A 135 19.47 -11.14 -6.51
C SER A 135 18.01 -10.67 -6.51
N LEU A 136 17.41 -10.45 -5.33
CA LEU A 136 16.07 -9.90 -5.14
C LEU A 136 16.16 -8.47 -4.58
N PHE A 137 17.03 -7.66 -5.18
CA PHE A 137 17.33 -6.32 -4.68
C PHE A 137 16.11 -5.40 -4.65
N GLU A 138 15.13 -5.60 -5.53
CA GLU A 138 13.86 -4.87 -5.53
C GLU A 138 13.10 -5.07 -4.21
N TRP A 139 12.88 -6.33 -3.84
CA TRP A 139 12.24 -6.69 -2.58
C TRP A 139 13.05 -6.22 -1.38
N LYS A 140 14.36 -6.46 -1.38
CA LYS A 140 15.23 -6.04 -0.28
C LYS A 140 15.21 -4.53 -0.07
N GLY A 141 15.30 -3.75 -1.15
CA GLY A 141 15.23 -2.29 -1.13
C GLY A 141 13.87 -1.78 -0.64
N PHE A 142 12.79 -2.37 -1.15
CA PHE A 142 11.42 -2.02 -0.74
C PHE A 142 11.16 -2.31 0.74
N LEU A 143 11.55 -3.49 1.22
CA LEU A 143 11.35 -3.94 2.60
C LEU A 143 12.19 -3.12 3.59
N ARG A 144 13.44 -2.77 3.27
CA ARG A 144 14.25 -1.86 4.10
C ARG A 144 13.58 -0.50 4.26
N LYS A 145 13.06 0.09 3.19
CA LYS A 145 12.40 1.40 3.22
C LYS A 145 11.06 1.38 3.98
N ASN A 146 10.35 0.26 3.96
CA ASN A 146 8.97 0.15 4.45
C ASN A 146 8.75 -0.93 5.52
N SER A 147 9.78 -1.32 6.28
CA SER A 147 9.77 -2.55 7.11
C SER A 147 8.54 -2.65 8.01
N TRP A 148 8.25 -1.61 8.80
CA TRP A 148 7.06 -1.57 9.66
C TRP A 148 5.75 -1.74 8.87
N LYS A 149 5.59 -0.97 7.77
CA LYS A 149 4.35 -1.00 6.97
C LYS A 149 4.12 -2.38 6.36
N VAL A 150 5.19 -3.04 5.94
CA VAL A 150 5.10 -4.40 5.39
C VAL A 150 4.80 -5.42 6.48
N ILE A 151 5.40 -5.32 7.68
CA ILE A 151 5.05 -6.21 8.80
C ILE A 151 3.59 -6.06 9.19
N LEU A 152 3.11 -4.83 9.36
CA LEU A 152 1.70 -4.58 9.69
C LEU A 152 0.77 -5.06 8.57
N GLY A 153 1.11 -4.75 7.31
CA GLY A 153 0.37 -5.22 6.16
C GLY A 153 0.30 -6.74 6.10
N PHE A 154 1.42 -7.42 6.36
CA PHE A 154 1.48 -8.89 6.40
C PHE A 154 0.57 -9.48 7.48
N ILE A 155 0.55 -8.88 8.68
CA ILE A 155 -0.37 -9.27 9.75
C ILE A 155 -1.83 -9.12 9.31
N ILE A 156 -2.19 -8.01 8.65
CA ILE A 156 -3.54 -7.78 8.12
C ILE A 156 -3.90 -8.84 7.07
N VAL A 157 -2.98 -9.17 6.15
CA VAL A 157 -3.19 -10.19 5.14
C VAL A 157 -3.39 -11.57 5.78
N MET A 158 -2.62 -11.91 6.81
CA MET A 158 -2.82 -13.14 7.57
C MET A 158 -4.22 -13.22 8.19
N PHE A 159 -4.68 -12.17 8.87
CA PHE A 159 -6.03 -12.14 9.45
C PHE A 159 -7.14 -12.16 8.39
N SER A 160 -6.86 -11.69 7.17
CA SER A 160 -7.83 -11.70 6.08
C SER A 160 -8.26 -13.12 5.68
N SER A 161 -7.49 -14.15 6.03
CA SER A 161 -7.85 -15.55 5.79
C SER A 161 -9.06 -16.03 6.59
N TYR A 162 -9.57 -15.23 7.53
CA TYR A 162 -10.77 -15.57 8.31
C TYR A 162 -12.03 -15.70 7.44
N HIS A 163 -12.16 -14.91 6.38
CA HIS A 163 -13.32 -14.95 5.50
C HIS A 163 -12.91 -14.81 4.02
N LEU A 164 -13.57 -15.53 3.11
CA LEU A 164 -13.23 -15.52 1.68
C LEU A 164 -13.27 -14.11 1.07
N ILE A 165 -14.34 -13.36 1.35
CA ILE A 165 -14.50 -11.99 0.83
C ILE A 165 -13.39 -11.06 1.35
N THR A 166 -12.98 -11.21 2.62
CA THR A 166 -11.91 -10.38 3.18
C THR A 166 -10.56 -10.73 2.58
N LEU A 167 -10.30 -12.01 2.31
CA LEU A 167 -9.09 -12.46 1.62
C LEU A 167 -9.00 -11.84 0.21
N ILE A 168 -10.10 -11.84 -0.55
CA ILE A 168 -10.14 -11.24 -1.89
C ILE A 168 -9.89 -9.73 -1.81
N LEU A 169 -10.62 -9.02 -0.94
CA LEU A 169 -10.46 -7.58 -0.77
C LEU A 169 -9.04 -7.20 -0.36
N VAL A 170 -8.50 -7.83 0.68
CA VAL A 170 -7.13 -7.57 1.13
C VAL A 170 -6.11 -7.97 0.08
N GLY A 171 -6.35 -9.05 -0.68
CA GLY A 171 -5.56 -9.43 -1.85
C GLY A 171 -5.43 -8.31 -2.87
N THR A 172 -6.51 -7.57 -3.15
CA THR A 172 -6.45 -6.40 -4.05
C THR A 172 -5.54 -5.29 -3.50
N PHE A 173 -5.56 -5.02 -2.19
CA PHE A 173 -4.64 -4.07 -1.58
C PHE A 173 -3.18 -4.56 -1.62
N VAL A 174 -2.94 -5.87 -1.54
CA VAL A 174 -1.59 -6.43 -1.69
C VAL A 174 -1.03 -6.13 -3.08
N LEU A 175 -1.85 -6.12 -4.14
CA LEU A 175 -1.40 -5.73 -5.48
C LEU A 175 -0.88 -4.30 -5.54
N ASP A 176 -1.56 -3.37 -4.84
CA ASP A 176 -1.13 -1.98 -4.73
C ASP A 176 0.19 -1.84 -3.95
N VAL A 177 0.47 -2.76 -3.01
CA VAL A 177 1.76 -2.83 -2.29
C VAL A 177 2.87 -3.43 -3.16
N ILE A 178 2.56 -4.42 -3.99
CA ILE A 178 3.54 -5.09 -4.88
C ILE A 178 3.99 -4.14 -6.01
N SER A 179 3.08 -3.34 -6.54
CA SER A 179 3.35 -2.52 -7.72
C SER A 179 4.56 -1.56 -7.54
N PRO A 180 4.67 -0.84 -6.41
CA PRO A 180 5.83 -0.02 -6.10
C PRO A 180 7.16 -0.77 -5.94
N VAL A 181 7.16 -2.09 -5.73
CA VAL A 181 8.39 -2.89 -5.63
C VAL A 181 9.18 -2.84 -6.94
N TYR A 182 8.47 -2.85 -8.07
CA TYR A 182 9.06 -2.90 -9.41
C TYR A 182 9.00 -1.57 -10.16
N GLN A 183 8.43 -0.53 -9.55
CA GLN A 183 8.33 0.79 -10.17
C GLN A 183 9.69 1.49 -10.36
N PRO A 184 10.64 1.45 -9.39
CA PRO A 184 11.93 2.12 -9.53
C PRO A 184 12.82 1.44 -10.58
N HIS A 185 13.48 2.24 -11.40
CA HIS A 185 14.52 1.76 -12.30
C HIS A 185 15.88 1.78 -11.60
N GLU A 186 16.59 0.66 -11.70
CA GLU A 186 18.00 0.55 -11.35
C GLU A 186 18.89 1.33 -12.32
N SER A 187 20.13 1.64 -11.91
CA SER A 187 21.11 2.25 -12.82
C SER A 187 21.48 1.28 -13.95
N LYS A 188 21.98 1.81 -15.08
CA LYS A 188 22.40 0.98 -16.23
C LYS A 188 23.44 -0.06 -15.79
N GLU A 189 24.41 0.34 -14.98
CA GLU A 189 25.50 -0.51 -14.49
C GLU A 189 24.95 -1.65 -13.63
N THR A 190 23.94 -1.36 -12.81
CA THR A 190 23.31 -2.37 -11.95
C THR A 190 22.52 -3.38 -12.78
N LEU A 191 21.78 -2.90 -13.79
CA LEU A 191 21.07 -3.75 -14.74
C LEU A 191 22.06 -4.66 -15.48
N GLU A 192 23.13 -4.09 -16.02
CA GLU A 192 24.15 -4.81 -16.79
C GLU A 192 24.84 -5.88 -15.95
N MET A 193 25.33 -5.53 -14.75
CA MET A 193 25.96 -6.48 -13.84
C MET A 193 25.01 -7.62 -13.46
N TYR A 194 23.72 -7.33 -13.27
CA TYR A 194 22.73 -8.35 -12.93
C TYR A 194 22.51 -9.33 -14.11
N PHE A 195 22.24 -8.79 -15.31
CA PHE A 195 21.86 -9.62 -16.46
C PHE A 195 23.03 -10.27 -17.19
N LYS A 196 24.28 -9.85 -16.92
CA LYS A 196 25.47 -10.65 -17.27
C LYS A 196 25.53 -11.97 -16.50
N LYS A 197 24.99 -12.01 -15.27
CA LYS A 197 25.03 -13.19 -14.41
C LYS A 197 23.75 -14.03 -14.45
N TYR A 198 22.60 -13.39 -14.66
CA TYR A 198 21.30 -14.03 -14.57
C TYR A 198 20.42 -13.75 -15.78
N THR A 199 19.64 -14.75 -16.19
CA THR A 199 18.65 -14.55 -17.26
C THR A 199 17.35 -13.93 -16.73
N LEU A 200 16.54 -13.35 -17.61
CA LEU A 200 15.18 -12.88 -17.24
C LEU A 200 14.32 -14.01 -16.67
N LYS A 201 14.44 -15.24 -17.22
CA LYS A 201 13.73 -16.42 -16.74
C LYS A 201 14.12 -16.77 -15.30
N GLU A 202 15.40 -16.69 -14.96
CA GLU A 202 15.88 -16.89 -13.59
C GLU A 202 15.40 -15.78 -12.65
N LYS A 203 15.40 -14.53 -13.12
CA LYS A 203 14.87 -13.40 -12.34
C LYS A 203 13.40 -13.60 -12.02
N ILE A 204 12.59 -13.97 -13.01
CA ILE A 204 11.18 -14.31 -12.84
C ILE A 204 11.03 -15.44 -11.81
N ARG A 205 11.72 -16.57 -12.01
CA ARG A 205 11.64 -17.72 -11.11
C ARG A 205 11.96 -17.36 -9.66
N LYS A 206 13.04 -16.62 -9.42
CA LYS A 206 13.44 -16.21 -8.07
C LYS A 206 12.41 -15.29 -7.41
N ASN A 207 11.88 -14.31 -8.15
CA ASN A 207 10.88 -13.38 -7.63
C ASN A 207 9.55 -14.08 -7.35
N THR A 208 9.08 -14.93 -8.26
CA THR A 208 7.88 -15.75 -8.10
C THR A 208 8.00 -16.69 -6.90
N LEU A 209 9.15 -17.36 -6.74
CA LEU A 209 9.38 -18.25 -5.59
C LEU A 209 9.36 -17.47 -4.27
N PHE A 210 10.07 -16.33 -4.20
CA PHE A 210 10.07 -15.50 -3.00
C PHE A 210 8.66 -14.99 -2.67
N PHE A 211 7.92 -14.53 -3.67
CA PHE A 211 6.55 -14.07 -3.50
C PHE A 211 5.62 -15.17 -3.01
N ASN A 212 5.73 -16.39 -3.54
CA ASN A 212 4.94 -17.53 -3.07
C ASN A 212 5.30 -17.97 -1.65
N ILE A 213 6.56 -17.85 -1.24
CA ILE A 213 6.96 -18.05 0.16
C ILE A 213 6.26 -17.04 1.06
N LEU A 214 6.12 -15.78 0.62
CA LEU A 214 5.37 -14.77 1.38
C LEU A 214 3.87 -15.07 1.43
N LEU A 215 3.28 -15.60 0.36
CA LEU A 215 1.86 -15.98 0.35
C LEU A 215 1.55 -17.24 1.16
N LEU A 216 2.53 -18.14 1.33
CA LEU A 216 2.33 -19.45 1.92
C LEU A 216 1.65 -19.41 3.30
N PRO A 217 2.07 -18.57 4.27
CA PRO A 217 1.41 -18.51 5.58
C PRO A 217 -0.08 -18.15 5.50
N VAL A 218 -0.45 -17.28 4.55
CA VAL A 218 -1.84 -16.84 4.31
C VAL A 218 -2.67 -17.98 3.71
N CYS A 219 -2.07 -18.72 2.76
CA CYS A 219 -2.71 -19.89 2.17
C CYS A 219 -2.89 -21.00 3.22
N CYS A 220 -1.87 -21.28 4.03
CA CYS A 220 -1.95 -22.25 5.11
C CYS A 220 -3.00 -21.86 6.15
N SER A 221 -3.06 -20.60 6.58
CA SER A 221 -4.06 -20.14 7.53
C SER A 221 -5.48 -20.25 6.95
N PHE A 222 -5.67 -19.96 5.66
CA PHE A 222 -6.96 -20.16 5.00
C PHE A 222 -7.36 -21.65 4.96
N LEU A 223 -6.45 -22.57 4.58
CA LEU A 223 -6.77 -24.01 4.55
C LEU A 223 -7.14 -24.57 5.92
N ILE A 224 -6.48 -24.10 6.98
CA ILE A 224 -6.77 -24.53 8.35
C ILE A 224 -8.18 -24.08 8.76
N LEU A 225 -8.59 -22.87 8.39
CA LEU A 225 -9.89 -22.30 8.74
C LEU A 225 -11.03 -22.79 7.82
N HIS A 226 -10.72 -23.07 6.55
CA HIS A 226 -11.69 -23.41 5.50
C HIS A 226 -11.24 -24.65 4.69
N PRO A 227 -11.19 -25.84 5.31
CA PRO A 227 -10.60 -27.03 4.69
C PRO A 227 -11.31 -27.50 3.41
N TYR A 228 -12.62 -27.22 3.29
CA TYR A 228 -13.43 -27.59 2.13
C TYR A 228 -13.35 -26.60 0.96
N GLU A 229 -12.71 -25.45 1.17
CA GLU A 229 -12.64 -24.32 0.22
C GLU A 229 -11.27 -24.20 -0.47
N SER A 230 -10.51 -25.29 -0.50
CA SER A 230 -9.12 -25.31 -1.03
C SER A 230 -8.98 -24.84 -2.48
N LEU A 231 -10.02 -25.01 -3.31
CA LEU A 231 -10.04 -24.53 -4.69
C LEU A 231 -9.86 -23.01 -4.80
N TYR A 232 -10.39 -22.22 -3.84
CA TYR A 232 -10.25 -20.77 -3.87
C TYR A 232 -8.80 -20.32 -3.72
N ILE A 233 -7.96 -21.10 -3.03
CA ILE A 233 -6.53 -20.80 -2.93
C ILE A 233 -5.83 -20.95 -4.27
N LEU A 234 -6.19 -21.94 -5.07
CA LEU A 234 -5.60 -22.11 -6.40
C LEU A 234 -5.89 -20.89 -7.29
N TYR A 235 -7.14 -20.41 -7.28
CA TYR A 235 -7.51 -19.18 -7.98
C TYR A 235 -6.77 -17.96 -7.43
N TYR A 236 -6.68 -17.83 -6.10
CA TYR A 236 -5.96 -16.73 -5.46
C TYR A 236 -4.47 -16.72 -5.83
N LEU A 237 -3.80 -17.88 -5.77
CA LEU A 237 -2.40 -18.01 -6.16
C LEU A 237 -2.20 -17.70 -7.64
N ALA A 238 -3.04 -18.24 -8.53
CA ALA A 238 -2.96 -17.97 -9.96
C ALA A 238 -3.09 -16.47 -10.24
N PHE A 239 -4.11 -15.82 -9.65
CA PHE A 239 -4.36 -14.39 -9.77
C PHE A 239 -3.17 -13.55 -9.29
N MET A 240 -2.69 -13.78 -8.07
CA MET A 240 -1.59 -13.03 -7.47
C MET A 240 -0.28 -13.20 -8.26
N ASN A 241 0.00 -14.42 -8.75
CA ASN A 241 1.19 -14.67 -9.55
C ASN A 241 1.09 -14.06 -10.95
N MET A 242 -0.06 -14.13 -11.63
CA MET A 242 -0.24 -13.48 -12.93
C MET A 242 0.02 -11.98 -12.84
N TYR A 243 -0.53 -11.34 -11.81
CA TYR A 243 -0.32 -9.91 -11.59
C TYR A 243 1.14 -9.56 -11.33
N LEU A 244 1.83 -10.33 -10.46
CA LEU A 244 3.26 -10.17 -10.20
C LEU A 244 4.07 -10.25 -11.50
N LEU A 245 3.79 -11.26 -12.33
CA LEU A 245 4.50 -11.51 -13.57
C LEU A 245 4.30 -10.35 -14.57
N LEU A 246 3.07 -9.84 -14.69
CA LEU A 246 2.77 -8.70 -15.58
C LEU A 246 3.58 -7.47 -15.19
N ILE A 247 3.62 -7.14 -13.89
CA ILE A 247 4.38 -5.98 -13.40
C ILE A 247 5.88 -6.17 -13.59
N LEU A 248 6.41 -7.34 -13.25
CA LEU A 248 7.84 -7.61 -13.37
C LEU A 248 8.29 -7.54 -14.84
N ILE A 249 7.53 -8.13 -15.76
CA ILE A 249 7.85 -8.06 -17.19
C ILE A 249 7.73 -6.62 -17.69
N ARG A 250 6.69 -5.89 -17.29
CA ARG A 250 6.49 -4.50 -17.68
C ARG A 250 7.68 -3.63 -17.30
N LYS A 251 8.23 -3.82 -16.09
CA LYS A 251 9.43 -3.09 -15.63
C LYS A 251 10.55 -3.17 -16.66
N TYR A 252 10.85 -4.37 -17.17
CA TYR A 252 11.94 -4.61 -18.10
C TYR A 252 11.59 -4.29 -19.55
N LYS A 253 10.34 -4.49 -19.95
CA LYS A 253 9.83 -4.04 -21.27
C LYS A 253 10.00 -2.54 -21.44
N ASN A 254 9.66 -1.75 -20.42
CA ASN A 254 9.68 -0.29 -20.47
C ASN A 254 10.90 0.33 -19.78
N TYR A 255 11.94 -0.46 -19.48
CA TYR A 255 13.12 0.03 -18.76
C TYR A 255 13.86 1.10 -19.56
N ASN A 256 14.13 2.22 -18.89
CA ASN A 256 15.01 3.28 -19.38
C ASN A 256 15.80 3.88 -18.21
N HIS A 257 17.13 3.75 -18.24
CA HIS A 257 18.04 4.26 -17.19
C HIS A 257 17.96 5.78 -16.97
N LYS A 258 17.45 6.55 -17.95
CA LYS A 258 17.27 8.01 -17.80
C LYS A 258 16.07 8.35 -16.91
N ASN A 259 15.11 7.43 -16.79
CA ASN A 259 13.93 7.61 -15.96
C ASN A 259 14.17 6.96 -14.60
N LYS A 260 13.90 7.70 -13.52
CA LYS A 260 14.06 7.18 -12.16
C LYS A 260 12.99 6.13 -11.81
N GLU A 261 11.79 6.29 -12.35
CA GLU A 261 10.63 5.46 -12.09
C GLU A 261 9.91 5.16 -13.39
N SER A 262 9.30 3.99 -13.48
CA SER A 262 8.41 3.64 -14.58
C SER A 262 7.08 4.37 -14.45
N ASP A 263 6.47 4.70 -15.60
CA ASP A 263 5.11 5.24 -15.66
C ASP A 263 4.09 4.16 -15.29
N TYR A 264 3.93 3.94 -13.99
CA TYR A 264 2.91 3.07 -13.42
C TYR A 264 1.75 3.94 -12.93
N ASN A 265 0.60 3.87 -13.59
CA ASN A 265 -0.60 4.66 -13.26
C ASN A 265 -1.80 3.76 -12.94
N MET A 266 -2.90 4.37 -12.50
CA MET A 266 -4.12 3.65 -12.14
C MET A 266 -4.71 2.86 -13.33
N GLY A 267 -4.55 3.37 -14.56
CA GLY A 267 -4.97 2.66 -15.77
C GLY A 267 -4.23 1.33 -15.94
N VAL A 268 -2.90 1.34 -15.79
CA VAL A 268 -2.06 0.12 -15.82
C VAL A 268 -2.43 -0.83 -14.67
N TYR A 269 -2.70 -0.30 -13.47
CA TYR A 269 -3.18 -1.11 -12.35
C TYR A 269 -4.46 -1.87 -12.71
N PHE A 270 -5.47 -1.17 -13.23
CA PHE A 270 -6.75 -1.77 -13.60
C PHE A 270 -6.64 -2.73 -14.79
N GLU A 271 -5.86 -2.38 -15.81
CA GLU A 271 -5.56 -3.26 -16.94
C GLU A 271 -5.01 -4.60 -16.43
N TYR A 272 -3.98 -4.55 -15.59
CA TYR A 272 -3.33 -5.78 -15.09
C TYR A 272 -4.20 -6.53 -14.09
N PHE A 273 -4.99 -5.82 -13.29
CA PHE A 273 -5.99 -6.42 -12.42
C PHE A 273 -6.99 -7.26 -13.23
N LEU A 274 -7.60 -6.66 -14.26
CA LEU A 274 -8.57 -7.33 -15.14
C LEU A 274 -7.95 -8.47 -15.96
N CYS A 275 -6.74 -8.26 -16.49
CA CYS A 275 -6.01 -9.32 -17.18
C CYS A 275 -5.70 -10.50 -16.25
N SER A 276 -5.33 -10.23 -15.00
CA SER A 276 -5.04 -11.29 -14.02
C SER A 276 -6.28 -12.06 -13.60
N MET A 277 -7.45 -11.40 -13.55
CA MET A 277 -8.74 -12.08 -13.30
C MET A 277 -9.15 -13.01 -14.46
N THR A 278 -8.92 -12.58 -15.70
CA THR A 278 -9.37 -13.30 -16.91
C THR A 278 -8.36 -14.36 -17.39
N ILE A 279 -7.12 -14.32 -16.90
CA ILE A 279 -6.00 -15.25 -17.14
C ILE A 279 -5.52 -15.29 -18.60
N ILE A 280 -6.40 -15.55 -19.58
CA ILE A 280 -6.06 -15.67 -21.00
C ILE A 280 -5.42 -14.37 -21.53
N PRO A 281 -5.99 -13.17 -21.31
CA PRO A 281 -5.34 -11.92 -21.72
C PRO A 281 -3.99 -11.71 -21.04
N ALA A 282 -3.86 -12.07 -19.75
CA ALA A 282 -2.57 -11.99 -19.05
C ALA A 282 -1.52 -12.86 -19.73
N LEU A 283 -1.83 -14.11 -20.07
CA LEU A 283 -0.88 -15.00 -20.77
C LEU A 283 -0.39 -14.41 -22.10
N PHE A 284 -1.29 -13.80 -22.89
CA PHE A 284 -0.91 -13.14 -24.14
C PHE A 284 0.03 -11.94 -23.91
N LEU A 285 -0.27 -11.09 -22.93
CA LEU A 285 0.59 -9.97 -22.55
C LEU A 285 1.95 -10.42 -22.00
N LEU A 286 1.98 -11.51 -21.23
CA LEU A 286 3.21 -12.08 -20.69
C LEU A 286 4.12 -12.61 -21.81
N THR A 287 3.56 -13.35 -22.77
CA THR A 287 4.35 -13.94 -23.87
C THR A 287 4.96 -12.88 -24.79
N SER A 288 4.16 -11.90 -25.21
CA SER A 288 4.64 -10.75 -26.00
C SER A 288 5.61 -9.89 -25.19
N GLY A 289 5.25 -9.57 -23.95
CA GLY A 289 6.08 -8.76 -23.05
C GLY A 289 7.42 -9.39 -22.72
N MET A 290 7.51 -10.73 -22.57
CA MET A 290 8.81 -11.40 -22.38
C MET A 290 9.75 -11.22 -23.57
N LYS A 291 9.23 -11.27 -24.81
CA LYS A 291 10.05 -11.09 -26.01
C LYS A 291 10.62 -9.68 -26.05
N GLU A 292 9.76 -8.69 -25.83
CA GLU A 292 10.15 -7.27 -25.82
C GLU A 292 11.11 -6.95 -24.65
N ALA A 293 10.85 -7.48 -23.44
CA ALA A 293 11.74 -7.28 -22.29
C ALA A 293 13.13 -7.87 -22.54
N ASN A 294 13.23 -9.06 -23.13
CA ASN A 294 14.51 -9.65 -23.50
C ASN A 294 15.24 -8.82 -24.56
N GLN A 295 14.52 -8.32 -25.58
CA GLN A 295 15.11 -7.41 -26.57
C GLN A 295 15.63 -6.14 -25.92
N ASN A 296 14.84 -5.52 -25.03
CA ASN A 296 15.23 -4.29 -24.36
C ASN A 296 16.46 -4.53 -23.46
N ILE A 297 16.50 -5.60 -22.67
CA ILE A 297 17.67 -5.96 -21.84
C ILE A 297 18.94 -6.11 -22.71
N LYS A 298 18.85 -6.76 -23.88
CA LYS A 298 19.99 -6.91 -24.80
C LYS A 298 20.55 -5.56 -25.26
N THR A 299 19.72 -4.53 -25.42
CA THR A 299 20.21 -3.20 -25.80
C THR A 299 21.13 -2.57 -24.75
N TYR A 300 20.99 -2.94 -23.48
CA TYR A 300 21.78 -2.38 -22.38
C TYR A 300 22.96 -3.24 -21.96
N VAL A 301 22.80 -4.57 -22.02
CA VAL A 301 23.83 -5.52 -21.54
C VAL A 301 24.93 -5.73 -22.59
N GLY A 302 24.65 -5.43 -23.85
CA GLY A 302 25.51 -5.86 -24.97
C GLY A 302 25.38 -7.37 -25.21
N ASN A 303 25.92 -7.84 -26.33
CA ASN A 303 26.14 -9.28 -26.54
C ASN A 303 27.34 -9.74 -25.73
#